data_AF-A0A1Y3XIR5-F1
#
_entry.id   AF-A0A1Y3XIR5-F1
#
_cell.length_a   1.000
_cell.length_b   1.000
_cell.length_c   1.000
_cell.angle_alpha   90.00
_cell.angle_beta   90.00
_cell.angle_gamma   90.00
#
_symmetry.space_group_name_H-M   'P 1'
#
loop_
_entity.id
_entity.type
_entity.pdbx_description
1 polymer ?
#
loop_
_entity_poly.entity_id
_entity_poly.type
_entity_poly.pdbx_seq_one_letter_code
_entity_poly.pdbx_strand_id
1 'polypeptide(L)' 'MEKQAVPIWEKANLTIEEAAAYFGIGTNKLREITSNPDCGFVIWIGTKRLIKRKKFEKYLEDVDTL' A
#
# COMPACT_ATOMS: atom_id res chain seq x y z
N MET A 1 -15.19 17.06 -15.42
CA MET A 1 -14.93 15.64 -15.19
C MET A 1 -14.83 15.43 -13.69
N GLU A 2 -15.92 15.03 -13.06
CA GLU A 2 -15.89 14.56 -11.67
C GLU A 2 -15.02 13.30 -11.66
N LYS A 3 -13.84 13.38 -11.04
CA LYS A 3 -13.09 12.18 -10.70
C LYS A 3 -13.98 11.42 -9.72
N GLN A 4 -14.59 10.33 -10.16
CA GLN A 4 -15.20 9.36 -9.26
C GLN A 4 -14.15 8.99 -8.22
N ALA A 5 -14.23 9.63 -7.06
CA ALA A 5 -13.30 9.45 -5.98
C ALA A 5 -13.71 8.15 -5.30
N VAL A 6 -13.21 7.03 -5.84
CA VAL A 6 -13.37 5.74 -5.18
C VAL A 6 -12.80 5.90 -3.77
N PRO A 7 -13.58 5.63 -2.72
CA PRO A 7 -13.11 5.80 -1.37
C PRO A 7 -11.95 4.84 -1.08
N ILE A 8 -11.09 5.21 -0.13
CA ILE A 8 -9.85 4.50 0.18
C ILE A 8 -10.12 3.02 0.51
N TRP A 9 -11.26 2.72 1.12
CA TRP A 9 -11.71 1.36 1.46
C TRP A 9 -12.30 0.55 0.29
N GLU A 10 -12.51 1.12 -0.90
CA GLU A 10 -12.91 0.36 -2.10
C GLU A 10 -11.76 0.20 -3.09
N LYS A 11 -10.68 0.94 -2.91
CA LYS A 11 -9.49 0.85 -3.77
C LYS A 11 -8.77 -0.49 -3.58
N ALA A 12 -8.51 -1.16 -4.69
CA ALA A 12 -7.69 -2.38 -4.72
C ALA A 12 -6.19 -2.07 -4.52
N ASN A 13 -5.75 -0.93 -5.05
CA ASN A 13 -4.38 -0.44 -4.97
C ASN A 13 -4.37 0.93 -4.29
N LEU A 14 -3.49 1.11 -3.31
CA LEU A 14 -3.35 2.32 -2.53
C LEU A 14 -2.01 2.98 -2.86
N THR A 15 -1.96 4.31 -2.87
CA THR A 15 -0.67 5.02 -2.84
C THR A 15 -0.03 4.91 -1.46
N ILE A 16 1.25 5.32 -1.33
CA ILE A 16 1.92 5.36 -0.03
C ILE A 16 1.16 6.26 0.96
N GLU A 17 0.62 7.39 0.49
CA GLU A 17 -0.14 8.32 1.33
C GLU A 17 -1.48 7.72 1.76
N GLU A 18 -2.20 7.06 0.84
CA GLU A 18 -3.46 6.39 1.16
C GLU A 18 -3.25 5.19 2.08
N ALA A 19 -2.18 4.42 1.88
CA ALA A 19 -1.80 3.33 2.76
C ALA A 19 -1.40 3.85 4.15
N ALA A 20 -0.72 5.00 4.24
CA ALA A 20 -0.41 5.62 5.51
C ALA A 20 -1.67 6.03 6.27
N ALA A 21 -2.66 6.61 5.57
CA ALA A 21 -3.94 6.99 6.16
C ALA A 21 -4.82 5.78 6.52
N TYR A 22 -4.78 4.71 5.71
CA TYR A 22 -5.60 3.51 5.92
C TYR A 22 -5.04 2.58 7.01
N PHE A 23 -3.72 2.31 6.98
CA PHE A 23 -3.06 1.39 7.92
C PHE A 23 -2.44 2.10 9.12
N GLY A 24 -2.38 3.43 9.13
CA GLY A 24 -1.74 4.20 10.20
C GLY A 24 -0.21 4.10 10.24
N ILE A 25 0.42 3.64 9.16
CA ILE A 25 1.88 3.44 9.07
C ILE A 25 2.54 4.69 8.50
N GLY A 26 3.62 5.15 9.14
CA GLY A 26 4.38 6.31 8.64
C GLY A 26 4.88 6.11 7.20
N THR A 27 4.79 7.15 6.38
CA THR A 27 5.17 7.12 4.95
C THR A 27 6.63 6.72 4.73
N ASN A 28 7.54 7.11 5.62
CA ASN A 28 8.95 6.68 5.59
C ASN A 28 9.07 5.16 5.76
N LYS A 29 8.30 4.58 6.69
CA LYS A 29 8.32 3.13 6.92
C LYS A 29 7.71 2.38 5.76
N LEU A 30 6.62 2.87 5.19
CA LEU A 30 6.06 2.33 3.94
C LEU A 30 7.06 2.43 2.79
N ARG A 31 7.83 3.52 2.67
CA ARG A 31 8.89 3.63 1.66
C ARG A 31 9.98 2.60 1.85
N GLU A 32 10.42 2.34 3.09
CA GLU A 32 11.37 1.25 3.39
C GLU A 32 10.80 -0.11 2.99
N ILE A 33 9.59 -0.44 3.46
CA ILE A 33 8.92 -1.71 3.20
C ILE A 33 8.70 -1.91 1.69
N THR A 34 8.28 -0.87 0.98
CA THR A 34 8.06 -0.91 -0.47
C THR A 34 9.33 -0.77 -1.31
N SER A 35 10.48 -0.47 -0.68
CA SER A 35 11.77 -0.40 -1.37
C SER A 35 12.39 -1.78 -1.56
N ASN A 36 11.89 -2.80 -0.87
CA ASN A 36 12.33 -4.17 -1.10
C ASN A 36 11.78 -4.66 -2.46
N PRO A 37 12.65 -4.98 -3.43
CA PRO A 37 12.24 -5.35 -4.79
C PRO A 37 11.47 -6.67 -4.85
N ASP A 38 11.54 -7.51 -3.82
CA ASP A 38 10.85 -8.81 -3.76
C ASP A 38 9.47 -8.74 -3.07
N CYS A 39 8.99 -7.54 -2.77
CA CYS A 39 7.69 -7.37 -2.11
C CYS A 39 6.54 -7.60 -3.09
N GLY A 40 5.94 -8.78 -3.02
CA GLY A 40 4.79 -9.17 -3.86
C GLY A 40 3.52 -8.32 -3.68
N PHE A 41 3.48 -7.38 -2.72
CA PHE A 41 2.41 -6.41 -2.50
C PHE A 41 2.65 -5.05 -3.16
N VAL A 42 3.82 -4.78 -3.74
CA VAL A 42 4.11 -3.53 -4.47
C VAL A 42 3.92 -3.75 -5.97
N ILE A 43 3.32 -2.78 -6.63
CA ILE A 43 3.25 -2.68 -8.08
C ILE A 43 3.97 -1.41 -8.51
N TRP A 44 4.87 -1.57 -9.47
CA TRP A 44 5.45 -0.45 -10.19
C TRP A 44 4.66 -0.16 -11.45
N ILE A 45 4.09 1.04 -11.55
CA ILE A 45 3.45 1.56 -12.76
C ILE A 45 4.29 2.74 -13.25
N GLY A 46 5.27 2.45 -14.11
CA GLY A 46 6.28 3.42 -14.54
C GLY A 46 7.12 3.88 -13.35
N THR A 47 7.03 5.17 -13.00
CA THR A 47 7.72 5.78 -11.85
C THR A 47 6.89 5.75 -10.56
N LYS A 48 5.61 5.36 -10.62
CA LYS A 48 4.71 5.34 -9.47
C LYS A 48 4.71 3.97 -8.80
N ARG A 49 4.76 3.97 -7.47
CA ARG A 49 4.60 2.78 -6.63
C ARG A 49 3.17 2.74 -6.09
N LEU A 50 2.53 1.60 -6.23
CA LEU A 50 1.23 1.32 -5.65
C LEU A 50 1.30 0.07 -4.78
N ILE A 51 0.56 0.07 -3.69
CA ILE A 51 0.48 -1.01 -2.72
C ILE A 51 -0.84 -1.74 -2.93
N LYS A 52 -0.79 -3.05 -3.18
CA LYS A 52 -1.96 -3.92 -3.22
C LYS A 52 -2.52 -4.05 -1.81
N ARG A 53 -3.68 -3.46 -1.52
CA ARG A 53 -4.28 -3.44 -0.18
C ARG A 53 -4.37 -4.85 0.43
N LYS A 54 -5.02 -5.79 -0.27
CA LYS A 54 -5.22 -7.17 0.23
C LYS A 54 -3.91 -7.91 0.52
N LYS A 55 -2.88 -7.71 -0.30
CA LYS A 55 -1.59 -8.37 -0.09
C LYS A 55 -0.79 -7.72 1.04
N PHE A 56 -0.90 -6.40 1.18
CA PHE A 56 -0.25 -5.68 2.26
C PHE A 56 -0.92 -5.94 3.60
N GLU A 57 -2.24 -6.05 3.63
CA GLU A 57 -3.02 -6.48 4.80
C GLU A 57 -2.57 -7.87 5.26
N LYS A 58 -2.49 -8.85 4.34
CA LYS A 58 -1.91 -10.16 4.64
C LYS A 58 -0.46 -10.09 5.13
N TYR A 59 0.36 -9.23 4.54
CA TYR A 59 1.74 -9.03 4.98
C TYR A 59 1.78 -8.51 6.43
N LEU A 60 0.89 -7.58 6.81
CA LEU A 60 0.82 -7.09 8.19
C LEU A 60 0.30 -8.15 9.15
N GLU A 61 -0.65 -8.99 8.74
CA GLU A 61 -1.09 -10.16 9.52
C GLU A 61 0.07 -11.14 9.76
N ASP A 62 0.88 -11.41 8.73
CA ASP A 62 2.02 -12.34 8.81
C ASP A 62 3.17 -11.78 9.67
N VAL A 63 3.38 -10.46 9.69
CA VAL A 63 4.45 -9.79 10.45
C VAL A 63 4.23 -9.87 11.97
N ASP A 64 3.01 -10.14 12.44
CA ASP A 64 2.63 -10.06 13.86
C ASP A 64 2.54 -11.42 14.59
N THR A 65 3.28 -12.43 14.13
CA THR A 65 3.38 -13.71 14.85
C THR A 65 4.81 -14.01 15.29
N LEU A 66 5.08 -13.63 16.55
CA LEU A 66 6.07 -14.13 17.54
C LEU A 66 7.36 -14.81 17.06
#